data_AF-A0A6L3A878-F1
#
_entry.id   AF-A0A6L3A878-F1
#
_cell.length_a   1.000
_cell.length_b   1.000
_cell.length_c   1.000
_cell.angle_alpha   90.00
_cell.angle_beta   90.00
_cell.angle_gamma   90.00
#
_symmetry.space_group_name_H-M   'P 1'
#
loop_
_entity.id
_entity.type
_entity.pdbx_description
1 polymer ?
#
loop_
_entity_poly.entity_id
_entity_poly.type
_entity_poly.pdbx_seq_one_letter_code
_entity_poly.pdbx_strand_id
1 'polypeptide(L)' 'MSPAPNPRQHVARRTAVFTESVIREMTRLALLHGAINLAQGYPDFPAPDFIKRAAIDAINADHNQYAITWGAP' A
#
# COMPACT_ATOMS: atom_id res chain seq x y z
N MET A 1 28.74 32.05 -10.53
CA MET A 1 27.80 31.27 -9.70
C MET A 1 27.07 30.30 -10.61
N SER A 2 27.32 29.00 -10.49
CA SER A 2 26.62 27.98 -11.28
C SER A 2 25.18 27.84 -10.79
N PRO A 3 24.19 27.66 -11.70
CA PRO A 3 22.79 27.51 -11.31
C PRO A 3 22.58 26.22 -10.51
N ALA A 4 21.66 26.27 -9.54
CA ALA A 4 21.28 25.12 -8.74
C ALA A 4 20.68 24.01 -9.62
N PRO A 5 20.96 22.72 -9.35
CA PRO A 5 20.47 21.61 -10.14
C PRO A 5 18.93 21.54 -10.12
N ASN A 6 18.33 21.25 -11.28
CA ASN A 6 16.89 21.11 -11.43
C ASN A 6 16.43 19.84 -10.67
N PRO A 7 15.47 19.90 -9.74
CA PRO A 7 15.05 18.76 -8.92
C PRO A 7 14.53 17.57 -9.74
N ARG A 8 14.15 17.75 -11.01
CA ARG A 8 13.77 16.67 -11.93
C ARG A 8 14.96 15.85 -12.46
N GLN A 9 16.21 16.25 -12.21
CA GLN A 9 17.40 15.53 -12.70
C GLN A 9 17.80 14.33 -11.82
N HIS A 10 17.21 14.15 -10.63
CA HIS A 10 17.61 13.09 -9.69
C HIS A 10 16.73 11.82 -9.74
N VAL A 11 15.76 11.74 -10.65
CA VAL A 11 14.89 10.56 -10.80
C VAL A 11 15.21 9.79 -12.08
N ALA A 12 15.15 8.46 -12.02
CA ALA A 12 15.43 7.61 -13.17
C ALA A 12 14.39 7.83 -14.29
N ARG A 13 14.82 7.93 -15.55
CA ARG A 13 13.94 8.20 -16.69
C ARG A 13 12.69 7.30 -16.76
N ARG A 14 12.83 6.01 -16.41
CA ARG A 14 11.71 5.05 -16.41
C ARG A 14 10.56 5.43 -15.47
N THR A 15 10.80 6.23 -14.44
CA THR A 15 9.75 6.63 -13.50
C THR A 15 8.95 7.84 -13.97
N ALA A 16 9.35 8.48 -15.08
CA ALA A 16 8.71 9.70 -15.57
C ALA A 16 7.26 9.50 -16.04
N VAL A 17 6.83 8.25 -16.26
CA VAL A 17 5.46 7.91 -16.71
C VAL A 17 4.48 7.70 -15.56
N PHE A 18 4.95 7.57 -14.32
CA PHE A 18 4.07 7.38 -13.18
C PHE A 18 3.43 8.71 -12.77
N THR A 19 2.11 8.72 -12.65
CA THR A 19 1.32 9.84 -12.14
C THR A 19 0.74 9.51 -10.77
N GLU A 20 0.06 10.48 -10.14
CA GLU A 20 -0.69 10.20 -8.93
C GLU A 20 -1.79 9.16 -9.17
N SER A 21 -2.03 8.31 -8.16
CA SER A 21 -3.10 7.31 -8.19
C SER A 21 -4.45 7.97 -7.95
N VAL A 22 -5.31 7.94 -8.97
CA VAL A 22 -6.68 8.44 -8.91
C VAL A 22 -7.49 7.74 -7.81
N ILE A 23 -7.28 6.44 -7.57
CA ILE A 23 -7.94 5.68 -6.49
C ILE A 23 -7.61 6.30 -5.12
N ARG A 24 -6.34 6.68 -4.92
CA ARG A 24 -5.89 7.30 -3.67
C ARG A 24 -6.48 8.70 -3.51
N GLU A 25 -6.52 9.49 -4.59
CA GLU A 25 -7.13 10.81 -4.59
C GLU A 25 -8.63 10.75 -4.25
N MET A 26 -9.37 9.85 -4.90
CA MET A 26 -10.81 9.65 -4.64
C MET A 26 -11.07 9.22 -3.20
N THR A 27 -10.22 8.37 -2.63
CA THR A 27 -10.31 7.99 -1.20
C THR A 27 -10.18 9.21 -0.29
N ARG A 28 -9.23 10.11 -0.56
CA ARG A 28 -9.05 11.35 0.21
C ARG A 28 -10.25 12.29 0.10
N LEU A 29 -10.79 12.47 -1.11
CA LEU A 29 -11.97 13.31 -1.34
C LEU A 29 -13.22 12.75 -0.68
N ALA A 30 -13.45 11.43 -0.79
CA ALA A 30 -14.58 10.77 -0.16
C ALA A 30 -14.54 10.91 1.37
N LEU A 31 -13.37 10.73 1.99
CA LEU A 31 -13.19 10.95 3.43
C LEU A 31 -13.42 12.41 3.84
N LEU A 32 -12.91 13.38 3.06
CA LEU A 32 -13.07 14.80 3.33
C LEU A 32 -14.53 15.25 3.30
N HIS A 33 -15.33 14.67 2.41
CA HIS A 33 -16.73 15.06 2.18
C HIS A 33 -17.75 14.09 2.79
N GLY A 34 -17.31 13.03 3.48
CA GLY A 34 -18.21 11.98 3.98
C GLY A 34 -18.99 11.25 2.87
N ALA A 35 -18.42 11.16 1.67
CA ALA A 35 -19.07 10.55 0.51
C ALA A 35 -18.81 9.03 0.44
N ILE A 36 -19.69 8.32 -0.27
CA ILE A 36 -19.53 6.88 -0.55
C ILE A 36 -18.40 6.71 -1.58
N ASN A 37 -17.37 5.91 -1.24
CA ASN A 37 -16.23 5.67 -2.11
C ASN A 37 -16.40 4.40 -2.96
N LEU A 38 -16.80 4.56 -4.22
CA LEU A 38 -16.93 3.44 -5.18
C LEU A 38 -15.63 3.15 -5.95
N ALA A 39 -14.57 3.92 -5.72
CA ALA A 39 -13.25 3.68 -6.34
C ALA A 39 -12.38 2.71 -5.53
N GLN A 40 -12.80 2.37 -4.31
CA GLN A 40 -12.05 1.54 -3.38
C GLN A 40 -12.03 0.06 -3.80
N GLY A 41 -10.85 -0.56 -3.76
CA GLY A 41 -10.66 -1.98 -4.12
C GLY A 41 -10.53 -2.96 -2.96
N TYR A 42 -10.61 -2.50 -1.69
CA TYR A 42 -10.54 -3.38 -0.52
C TYR A 42 -11.94 -3.66 0.05
N PRO A 43 -12.18 -4.86 0.61
CA PRO A 43 -13.48 -5.24 1.15
C PRO A 43 -13.88 -4.41 2.37
N ASP A 44 -15.18 -4.19 2.52
CA ASP A 44 -15.80 -3.49 3.66
C ASP A 44 -16.18 -4.43 4.83
N PHE A 45 -15.98 -5.74 4.65
CA PHE A 45 -16.25 -6.76 5.66
C PHE A 45 -14.96 -7.20 6.40
N PRO A 46 -15.08 -7.65 7.66
CA PRO A 46 -13.95 -8.13 8.42
C PRO A 46 -13.39 -9.44 7.84
N ALA A 47 -12.10 -9.70 8.04
CA ALA A 47 -11.52 -11.00 7.77
C ALA A 47 -12.24 -12.12 8.58
N PRO A 48 -12.41 -13.33 8.03
CA PRO A 48 -12.95 -14.48 8.77
C PRO A 48 -12.14 -14.79 10.05
N ASP A 49 -12.83 -15.23 11.11
CA ASP A 49 -12.21 -15.40 12.42
C ASP A 49 -11.18 -16.54 12.49
N PHE A 50 -11.28 -17.55 11.63
CA PHE A 50 -10.25 -18.59 11.54
C PHE A 50 -8.92 -18.04 10.99
N ILE A 51 -8.96 -17.05 10.09
CA ILE A 51 -7.76 -16.40 9.56
C ILE A 51 -7.09 -15.55 10.65
N LYS A 52 -7.90 -14.79 11.41
CA LYS A 52 -7.39 -14.00 12.54
C LYS A 52 -6.69 -14.88 13.57
N ARG A 53 -7.30 -16.01 13.95
CA ARG A 53 -6.72 -16.97 14.89
C ARG A 53 -5.42 -17.58 14.37
N ALA A 54 -5.39 -18.03 13.12
CA ALA A 54 -4.16 -18.57 12.52
C ALA A 54 -3.01 -17.54 12.53
N ALA A 55 -3.30 -16.26 12.26
CA ALA A 55 -2.30 -15.20 12.35
C ALA A 55 -1.80 -14.98 13.80
N ILE A 56 -2.70 -15.02 14.79
CA ILE A 56 -2.34 -14.92 16.21
C ILE A 56 -1.47 -16.10 16.64
N ASP A 57 -1.85 -17.32 16.26
CA ASP A 57 -1.10 -18.53 16.60
C ASP A 57 0.29 -18.51 15.98
N ALA A 58 0.42 -18.04 14.74
CA ALA A 58 1.72 -17.88 14.08
C ALA A 58 2.63 -16.90 14.81
N ILE A 59 2.08 -15.78 15.31
CA ILE A 59 2.81 -14.81 16.13
C ILE A 59 3.25 -15.45 17.46
N ASN A 60 2.34 -16.15 18.14
CA ASN A 60 2.61 -16.79 19.44
C ASN A 60 3.64 -17.92 19.35
N ALA A 61 3.74 -18.58 18.20
CA ALA A 61 4.73 -19.63 17.92
C ALA A 61 6.05 -19.07 17.34
N ASP A 62 6.27 -17.75 17.41
CA ASP A 62 7.48 -17.07 16.95
C ASP A 62 7.82 -17.32 15.46
N HIS A 63 6.81 -17.47 14.60
CA HIS A 63 6.99 -17.49 13.14
C HIS A 63 7.27 -16.07 12.60
N ASN A 64 8.41 -15.50 12.99
CA ASN A 64 8.82 -14.12 12.73
C ASN A 64 10.10 -14.00 11.87
N GLN A 65 10.62 -15.13 11.38
CA GLN A 65 11.81 -15.17 10.53
C GLN A 65 11.45 -15.00 9.06
N TYR A 66 12.47 -14.63 8.27
CA TYR A 66 12.31 -14.48 6.84
C TYR A 66 11.78 -15.76 6.20
N ALA A 67 10.72 -15.60 5.40
CA ALA A 67 10.28 -16.62 4.46
C ALA A 67 11.29 -16.78 3.32
N ILE A 68 11.24 -17.92 2.63
CA ILE A 68 11.97 -18.08 1.37
C ILE A 68 11.39 -17.15 0.30
N THR A 69 12.09 -16.98 -0.82
CA THR A 69 11.72 -16.01 -1.88
C THR A 69 10.32 -16.23 -2.48
N TRP A 70 9.73 -17.40 -2.28
CA TRP A 70 8.42 -17.78 -2.83
C TRP A 70 7.29 -17.78 -1.80
N GLY A 71 7.57 -17.41 -0.54
CA GLY A 71 6.59 -17.42 0.56
C GLY A 71 6.98 -18.35 1.69
N ALA A 72 6.17 -18.36 2.75
CA ALA A 72 6.31 -19.35 3.83
C ALA A 72 5.93 -20.75 3.29
N PRO A 73 6.59 -21.82 3.76
CA PRO A 73 6.23 -23.19 3.40
C PRO A 73 4.80 -23.57 3.81
#